data_AF-B3P957-F1
#
_entry.id   AF-B3P957-F1
#
_cell.length_a   1.000
_cell.length_b   1.000
_cell.length_c   1.000
_cell.angle_alpha   90.00
_cell.angle_beta   90.00
_cell.angle_gamma   90.00
#
_symmetry.space_group_name_H-M   'P 1'
#
loop_
_entity.id
_entity.type
_entity.pdbx_description
1 polymer ?
#
loop_
_entity_poly.entity_id
_entity_poly.type
_entity_poly.pdbx_seq_one_letter_code
_entity_poly.pdbx_strand_id
1 'polypeptide(L)'
;MFQDKGWVLVTLIALVTPSWAAYKLQERYSWNQLDFAFPNARLKEQALASGDYIPQNALPVGVEHFGNRLFVTVPRWRDGIPATLTYINMDRSLTGSPELIPYPDWRSNTAGDCANSITTAYRIKVDECGRLWVLDTGTVGIGNTTTNPCPYAVNVYDLTTDTRIRRYVLPAVDTNPNTFIANIAVDIGKNCDDAYAYFADELGYGLIAYSWEQDKSWRFSAHSYFFPDPLRGDFNVAGINFQWGEEGIFGMSLSPIRSDGYRTLYFSPLASHRQFAVSTRILRDETRTEDSYHDFVALDERGPNSHTTSRVMSDDGIELFNLIDQNAVGCWHSSMPYSPQFHGIVDRDDVGLVFPADVKIDENKNVWVLSDRMPVFLLSDLDYSDTNFRIYTAPLATLIENTVCDLRNNAYGPPNTVSIPKQAVLPVGPPLYTKQYRPVLPQKPQTSWASSPPPPSRTYLPANSGNVVSSISVSTNTVGPAGVEVPKAYIFNQHNGINYETSGPHLFPTLQPAQSGKQDGGLKTYVNARQSGWWHHQHQG
;
A
#
# COMPACT_ATOMS: atom_id res chain seq x y z
N MET A 1 -52.67 53.20 -45.59
CA MET A 1 -53.12 51.94 -44.98
C MET A 1 -51.92 51.00 -45.01
N PHE A 2 -51.10 51.02 -43.96
CA PHE A 2 -49.79 50.39 -43.93
C PHE A 2 -49.91 48.88 -43.67
N GLN A 3 -49.12 48.10 -44.42
CA GLN A 3 -48.90 46.66 -44.27
C GLN A 3 -48.16 46.36 -42.96
N ASP A 4 -48.79 45.59 -42.07
CA ASP A 4 -48.08 44.99 -40.93
C ASP A 4 -47.60 43.58 -41.26
N LYS A 5 -46.27 43.45 -41.24
CA LYS A 5 -45.51 42.20 -41.38
C LYS A 5 -45.55 41.47 -40.04
N GLY A 6 -46.17 40.29 -40.00
CA GLY A 6 -46.06 39.38 -38.87
C GLY A 6 -44.65 38.79 -38.77
N TRP A 7 -43.92 39.17 -37.73
CA TRP A 7 -42.64 38.54 -37.36
C TRP A 7 -42.93 37.23 -36.62
N VAL A 8 -42.51 36.11 -37.20
CA VAL A 8 -42.48 34.82 -36.51
C VAL A 8 -41.21 34.79 -35.67
N LEU A 9 -41.37 34.94 -34.36
CA LEU A 9 -40.30 34.78 -33.37
C LEU A 9 -40.03 33.27 -33.21
N VAL A 10 -38.97 32.76 -33.84
CA VAL A 10 -38.50 31.38 -33.60
C VAL A 10 -37.69 31.40 -32.30
N THR A 11 -38.32 30.97 -31.21
CA THR A 11 -37.64 30.79 -29.92
C THR A 11 -36.80 29.51 -29.99
N LEU A 12 -35.49 29.66 -30.18
CA LEU A 12 -34.51 28.57 -30.08
C LEU A 12 -34.36 28.20 -28.59
N ILE A 13 -35.06 27.15 -28.15
CA ILE A 13 -34.86 26.57 -26.83
C ILE A 13 -33.55 25.79 -26.88
N ALA A 14 -32.46 26.41 -26.44
CA ALA A 14 -31.23 25.72 -26.13
C ALA A 14 -31.48 24.84 -24.88
N LEU A 15 -31.75 23.56 -25.11
CA LEU A 15 -31.67 22.52 -24.09
C LEU A 15 -30.22 22.40 -23.66
N VAL A 16 -29.80 23.24 -22.70
CA VAL A 16 -28.61 22.99 -21.90
C VAL A 16 -29.00 21.86 -20.96
N THR A 17 -28.84 20.61 -21.40
CA THR A 17 -28.81 19.50 -20.48
C THR A 17 -27.54 19.66 -19.67
N PRO A 18 -27.59 19.89 -18.35
CA PRO A 18 -26.41 19.73 -17.54
C PRO A 18 -25.98 18.28 -17.72
N SER A 19 -24.86 18.05 -18.38
CA SER A 19 -24.15 16.79 -18.33
C SER A 19 -23.61 16.67 -16.91
N TRP A 20 -24.45 16.20 -15.98
CA TRP A 20 -23.93 15.63 -14.75
C TRP A 20 -23.10 14.44 -15.24
N ALA A 21 -21.78 14.54 -15.17
CA ALA A 21 -20.94 13.38 -15.34
C ALA A 21 -21.41 12.39 -14.25
N ALA A 22 -22.08 11.32 -14.67
CA ALA A 22 -22.57 10.34 -13.74
C ALA A 22 -21.35 9.63 -13.15
N TYR A 23 -21.05 9.87 -11.88
CA TYR A 23 -20.06 9.08 -11.14
C TYR A 23 -20.45 7.61 -11.26
N LYS A 24 -19.49 6.78 -11.66
CA LYS A 24 -19.73 5.36 -11.88
C LYS A 24 -19.59 4.58 -10.59
N LEU A 25 -18.56 4.92 -9.80
CA LEU A 25 -18.35 4.47 -8.44
C LEU A 25 -19.48 5.01 -7.55
N GLN A 26 -20.18 4.08 -6.90
CA GLN A 26 -21.24 4.42 -5.95
C GLN A 26 -20.68 4.34 -4.53
N GLU A 27 -20.88 5.38 -3.74
CA GLU A 27 -20.53 5.35 -2.31
C GLU A 27 -21.35 4.27 -1.62
N ARG A 28 -20.65 3.34 -0.96
CA ARG A 28 -21.27 2.26 -0.19
C ARG A 28 -21.23 2.58 1.30
N TYR A 29 -20.06 2.98 1.80
CA TYR A 29 -19.85 3.33 3.19
C TYR A 29 -19.05 4.61 3.33
N SER A 30 -19.29 5.35 4.39
CA SER A 30 -18.61 6.61 4.66
C SER A 30 -18.54 6.89 6.15
N TRP A 31 -17.47 7.56 6.59
CA TRP A 31 -17.26 7.91 8.00
C TRP A 31 -16.62 9.29 8.13
N ASN A 32 -17.09 10.06 9.10
CA ASN A 32 -16.33 11.18 9.62
C ASN A 32 -15.18 10.67 10.51
N GLN A 33 -15.48 9.71 11.39
CA GLN A 33 -14.56 8.99 12.28
C GLN A 33 -14.93 7.50 12.27
N LEU A 34 -13.93 6.62 12.35
CA LEU A 34 -14.18 5.19 12.46
C LEU A 34 -14.71 4.84 13.85
N ASP A 35 -15.59 3.84 13.88
CA ASP A 35 -16.14 3.26 15.09
C ASP A 35 -15.97 1.74 15.09
N PHE A 36 -15.95 1.13 16.27
CA PHE A 36 -15.72 -0.31 16.44
C PHE A 36 -16.87 -0.95 17.20
N ALA A 37 -17.21 -2.18 16.84
CA ALA A 37 -18.32 -2.93 17.40
C ALA A 37 -17.98 -3.50 18.78
N PHE A 38 -17.81 -2.61 19.78
CA PHE A 38 -17.55 -3.00 21.16
C PHE A 38 -18.67 -3.91 21.70
N PRO A 39 -18.34 -4.91 22.55
CA PRO A 39 -19.36 -5.83 23.05
C PRO A 39 -20.52 -5.15 23.80
N ASN A 40 -20.27 -3.98 24.40
CA ASN A 40 -21.29 -3.13 25.01
C ASN A 40 -20.77 -1.69 25.19
N ALA A 41 -21.70 -0.76 25.45
CA ALA A 41 -21.41 0.67 25.62
C ALA A 41 -20.45 0.97 26.78
N ARG A 42 -20.55 0.24 27.90
CA ARG A 42 -19.67 0.46 29.07
C ARG A 42 -18.21 0.19 28.74
N LEU A 43 -17.92 -0.87 27.98
CA LEU A 43 -16.56 -1.18 27.55
C LEU A 43 -16.02 -0.13 26.57
N LYS A 44 -16.88 0.38 25.68
CA LYS A 44 -16.53 1.49 24.79
C LYS A 44 -16.19 2.76 25.57
N GLU A 45 -17.03 3.15 26.52
CA GLU A 45 -16.80 4.31 27.40
C GLU A 45 -15.50 4.16 28.20
N GLN A 46 -15.22 2.97 28.71
CA GLN A 46 -13.96 2.69 29.40
C GLN A 46 -12.75 2.84 28.47
N ALA A 47 -12.82 2.29 27.25
CA ALA A 47 -11.73 2.39 26.27
C ALA A 47 -11.50 3.85 25.82
N LEU A 48 -12.57 4.63 25.67
CA LEU A 48 -12.49 6.07 25.42
C LEU A 48 -11.82 6.81 26.59
N ALA A 49 -12.20 6.48 27.83
CA ALA A 49 -11.67 7.13 29.02
C ALA A 49 -10.20 6.77 29.32
N SER A 50 -9.76 5.55 29.00
CA SER A 50 -8.37 5.11 29.17
C SER A 50 -7.44 5.56 28.04
N GLY A 51 -8.00 5.93 26.89
CA GLY A 51 -7.24 6.19 25.65
C GLY A 51 -6.90 4.92 24.86
N ASP A 52 -7.48 3.77 25.20
CA ASP A 52 -7.35 2.53 24.44
C ASP A 52 -8.15 2.58 23.12
N TYR A 53 -9.12 3.49 23.04
CA TYR A 53 -9.80 3.87 21.82
C TYR A 53 -9.81 5.39 21.67
N ILE A 54 -9.17 5.89 20.61
CA ILE A 54 -9.16 7.31 20.23
C ILE A 54 -9.68 7.37 18.79
N PRO A 55 -10.98 7.69 18.57
CA PRO A 55 -11.58 7.65 17.24
C PRO A 55 -10.83 8.47 16.19
N GLN A 56 -10.29 9.63 16.59
CA GLN A 56 -9.56 10.56 15.73
C GLN A 56 -8.17 10.07 15.29
N ASN A 57 -7.72 8.94 15.83
CA ASN A 57 -6.43 8.36 15.46
C ASN A 57 -6.57 7.24 14.43
N ALA A 58 -7.80 6.82 14.11
CA ALA A 58 -8.06 5.69 13.22
C ALA A 58 -8.15 6.16 11.76
N LEU A 59 -7.25 5.63 10.93
CA LEU A 59 -7.27 5.78 9.48
C LEU A 59 -7.38 4.39 8.82
N PRO A 60 -8.41 4.11 8.01
CA PRO A 60 -8.47 2.87 7.25
C PRO A 60 -7.54 2.95 6.04
N VAL A 61 -6.78 1.90 5.73
CA VAL A 61 -5.85 1.92 4.59
C VAL A 61 -6.04 0.79 3.58
N GLY A 62 -6.64 -0.34 3.98
CA GLY A 62 -6.85 -1.49 3.10
C GLY A 62 -8.30 -1.95 3.10
N VAL A 63 -8.74 -2.47 1.96
CA VAL A 63 -10.07 -3.08 1.78
C VAL A 63 -9.94 -4.42 1.07
N GLU A 64 -10.79 -5.39 1.39
CA GLU A 64 -10.89 -6.64 0.64
C GLU A 64 -12.28 -7.28 0.83
N HIS A 65 -12.85 -7.83 -0.24
CA HIS A 65 -14.19 -8.43 -0.20
C HIS A 65 -14.11 -9.96 -0.15
N PHE A 66 -15.03 -10.58 0.61
CA PHE A 66 -15.32 -12.01 0.47
C PHE A 66 -16.71 -12.36 1.02
N GLY A 67 -17.59 -12.87 0.16
CA GLY A 67 -18.94 -13.29 0.57
C GLY A 67 -19.77 -12.11 1.09
N ASN A 68 -20.15 -12.14 2.37
CA ASN A 68 -20.89 -11.06 3.03
C ASN A 68 -20.01 -10.13 3.89
N ARG A 69 -18.68 -10.24 3.76
CA ARG A 69 -17.72 -9.48 4.56
C ARG A 69 -16.91 -8.55 3.67
N LEU A 70 -16.82 -7.30 4.10
CA LEU A 70 -15.87 -6.35 3.56
C LEU A 70 -14.83 -6.07 4.63
N PHE A 71 -13.64 -6.65 4.49
CA PHE A 71 -12.52 -6.44 5.39
C PHE A 71 -11.97 -5.03 5.25
N VAL A 72 -11.62 -4.43 6.38
CA VAL A 72 -11.03 -3.09 6.48
C VAL A 72 -9.87 -3.16 7.46
N THR A 73 -8.72 -2.63 7.07
CA THR A 73 -7.52 -2.60 7.92
C THR A 73 -7.25 -1.20 8.42
N VAL A 74 -6.90 -1.10 9.71
CA VAL A 74 -6.62 0.16 10.42
C VAL A 74 -5.25 0.04 11.08
N PRO A 75 -4.18 0.60 10.48
CA PRO A 75 -2.84 0.48 11.02
C PRO A 75 -2.69 1.23 12.35
N ARG A 76 -1.82 0.74 13.24
CA ARG A 76 -1.57 1.37 14.54
C ARG A 76 -0.53 2.48 14.46
N TRP A 77 -0.72 3.45 13.57
CA TRP A 77 0.20 4.59 13.41
C TRP A 77 0.13 5.59 14.57
N ARG A 78 -1.02 5.67 15.22
CA ARG A 78 -1.27 6.46 16.43
C ARG A 78 -1.89 5.57 17.51
N ASP A 79 -1.85 6.03 18.75
CA ASP A 79 -2.45 5.33 19.88
C ASP A 79 -3.97 5.22 19.77
N GLY A 80 -4.57 4.29 20.52
CA GLY A 80 -6.02 4.17 20.63
C GLY A 80 -6.69 3.43 19.48
N ILE A 81 -5.98 2.50 18.85
CA ILE A 81 -6.51 1.62 17.79
C ILE A 81 -6.78 0.23 18.38
N PRO A 82 -8.05 -0.09 18.69
CA PRO A 82 -8.36 -1.27 19.49
C PRO A 82 -8.29 -2.56 18.64
N ALA A 83 -8.56 -2.49 17.33
CA ALA A 83 -8.37 -3.59 16.39
C ALA A 83 -7.80 -3.10 15.06
N THR A 84 -6.90 -3.88 14.46
CA THR A 84 -6.20 -3.51 13.22
C THR A 84 -6.73 -4.28 12.01
N LEU A 85 -7.21 -5.50 12.20
CA LEU A 85 -7.91 -6.28 11.19
C LEU A 85 -9.39 -6.35 11.56
N THR A 86 -10.23 -5.81 10.69
CA THR A 86 -11.67 -5.71 10.93
C THR A 86 -12.46 -6.04 9.67
N TYR A 87 -13.78 -6.12 9.80
CA TYR A 87 -14.70 -6.21 8.67
C TYR A 87 -16.04 -5.54 8.95
N ILE A 88 -16.77 -5.27 7.87
CA ILE A 88 -18.16 -4.86 7.87
C ILE A 88 -18.99 -6.07 7.46
N ASN A 89 -20.04 -6.38 8.23
CA ASN A 89 -21.04 -7.37 7.84
C ASN A 89 -22.05 -6.72 6.89
N MET A 90 -21.96 -7.06 5.61
CA MET A 90 -22.74 -6.43 4.54
C MET A 90 -24.22 -6.83 4.54
N ASP A 91 -24.59 -7.92 5.21
CA ASP A 91 -26.01 -8.31 5.39
C ASP A 91 -26.69 -7.45 6.45
N ARG A 92 -25.93 -6.96 7.44
CA ARG A 92 -26.45 -6.11 8.53
C ARG A 92 -26.42 -4.63 8.20
N SER A 93 -25.42 -4.21 7.44
CA SER A 93 -25.21 -2.80 7.10
C SER A 93 -25.09 -2.67 5.60
N LEU A 94 -26.18 -2.24 4.96
CA LEU A 94 -26.16 -2.00 3.53
C LEU A 94 -25.35 -0.72 3.24
N THR A 95 -25.63 0.41 3.87
CA THR A 95 -24.91 1.66 3.61
C THR A 95 -24.63 2.45 4.88
N GLY A 96 -23.89 3.55 4.76
CA GLY A 96 -23.66 4.51 5.85
C GLY A 96 -22.34 4.26 6.59
N SER A 97 -22.33 4.45 7.90
CA SER A 97 -21.13 4.45 8.75
C SER A 97 -21.12 3.27 9.73
N PRO A 98 -21.06 2.01 9.27
CA PRO A 98 -21.13 0.86 10.18
C PRO A 98 -19.91 0.81 11.11
N GLU A 99 -20.13 0.26 12.31
CA GLU A 99 -19.05 -0.09 13.22
C GLU A 99 -18.19 -1.23 12.63
N LEU A 100 -16.87 -1.12 12.78
CA LEU A 100 -15.92 -2.13 12.35
C LEU A 100 -15.87 -3.29 13.35
N ILE A 101 -16.07 -4.51 12.87
CA ILE A 101 -16.05 -5.73 13.69
C ILE A 101 -14.63 -6.32 13.65
N PRO A 102 -13.94 -6.51 14.78
CA PRO A 102 -12.62 -7.13 14.79
C PRO A 102 -12.66 -8.57 14.25
N TYR A 103 -11.66 -8.92 13.44
CA TYR A 103 -11.56 -10.24 12.83
C TYR A 103 -10.29 -11.00 13.28
N PRO A 104 -10.39 -12.32 13.53
CA PRO A 104 -11.64 -13.07 13.71
C PRO A 104 -12.36 -12.69 15.01
N ASP A 105 -11.62 -12.12 15.97
CA ASP A 105 -12.12 -11.67 17.26
C ASP A 105 -11.23 -10.56 17.85
N TRP A 106 -11.64 -10.03 19.00
CA TRP A 106 -10.89 -9.02 19.76
C TRP A 106 -9.51 -9.51 20.21
N ARG A 107 -9.40 -10.77 20.65
CA ARG A 107 -8.17 -11.34 21.22
C ARG A 107 -7.06 -11.42 20.18
N SER A 108 -7.42 -11.73 18.94
CA SER A 108 -6.55 -11.83 17.77
C SER A 108 -6.07 -10.47 17.25
N ASN A 109 -6.48 -9.39 17.91
CA ASN A 109 -6.10 -8.01 17.62
C ASN A 109 -5.31 -7.35 18.77
N THR A 110 -4.72 -8.13 19.66
CA THR A 110 -3.75 -7.64 20.65
C THR A 110 -2.41 -7.26 19.99
N ALA A 111 -2.06 -5.97 20.00
CA ALA A 111 -0.72 -5.53 19.61
C ALA A 111 0.35 -6.26 20.44
N GLY A 112 1.54 -6.49 19.88
CA GLY A 112 2.71 -7.13 20.50
C GLY A 112 2.55 -8.58 21.02
N ASP A 113 1.37 -9.21 20.95
CA ASP A 113 1.23 -10.66 21.11
C ASP A 113 1.53 -11.35 19.75
N CYS A 114 2.81 -11.37 19.40
CA CYS A 114 3.26 -11.86 18.10
C CYS A 114 2.85 -13.32 17.84
N ALA A 115 2.73 -14.13 18.89
CA ALA A 115 2.44 -15.55 18.75
C ALA A 115 0.98 -15.79 18.38
N ASN A 116 0.03 -15.07 18.98
CA ASN A 116 -1.40 -15.39 18.86
C ASN A 116 -2.25 -14.32 18.18
N SER A 117 -1.66 -13.18 17.82
CA SER A 117 -2.39 -12.00 17.39
C SER A 117 -1.68 -11.27 16.24
N ILE A 118 -2.32 -10.20 15.73
CA ILE A 118 -1.79 -9.30 14.73
C ILE A 118 -1.32 -7.97 15.36
N THR A 119 -0.06 -7.64 15.06
CA THR A 119 0.65 -6.36 15.17
C THR A 119 -0.07 -5.12 14.63
N THR A 120 0.02 -4.99 13.31
CA THR A 120 -0.54 -3.91 12.53
C THR A 120 -0.80 -4.49 11.16
N ALA A 121 -2.08 -4.65 10.82
CA ALA A 121 -2.48 -5.12 9.51
C ALA A 121 -2.42 -3.95 8.52
N TYR A 122 -1.74 -4.17 7.40
CA TYR A 122 -1.65 -3.18 6.33
C TYR A 122 -2.50 -3.58 5.13
N ARG A 123 -1.93 -3.91 3.97
CA ARG A 123 -2.68 -4.50 2.86
C ARG A 123 -2.95 -5.98 3.14
N ILE A 124 -4.12 -6.41 2.69
CA ILE A 124 -4.61 -7.78 2.82
C ILE A 124 -5.02 -8.29 1.44
N LYS A 125 -5.05 -9.61 1.28
CA LYS A 125 -5.52 -10.25 0.04
C LYS A 125 -6.31 -11.51 0.34
N VAL A 126 -7.50 -11.61 -0.24
CA VAL A 126 -8.23 -12.88 -0.33
C VAL A 126 -7.84 -13.58 -1.64
N ASP A 127 -7.48 -14.86 -1.52
CA ASP A 127 -7.19 -15.71 -2.67
C ASP A 127 -8.40 -16.55 -3.10
N GLU A 128 -8.30 -17.17 -4.28
CA GLU A 128 -9.34 -18.02 -4.85
C GLU A 128 -9.63 -19.30 -4.05
N CYS A 129 -8.81 -19.61 -3.05
CA CYS A 129 -8.97 -20.75 -2.15
C CYS A 129 -9.75 -20.39 -0.88
N GLY A 130 -10.27 -19.15 -0.78
CA GLY A 130 -10.97 -18.68 0.41
C GLY A 130 -10.04 -18.45 1.60
N ARG A 131 -8.77 -18.11 1.34
CA ARG A 131 -7.81 -17.75 2.40
C ARG A 131 -7.59 -16.25 2.41
N LEU A 132 -7.64 -15.64 3.59
CA LEU A 132 -7.26 -14.25 3.82
C LEU A 132 -5.81 -14.17 4.27
N TRP A 133 -4.99 -13.53 3.45
CA TRP A 133 -3.58 -13.26 3.69
C TRP A 133 -3.42 -11.87 4.27
N VAL A 134 -2.86 -11.80 5.47
CA VAL A 134 -2.72 -10.57 6.25
C VAL A 134 -1.26 -10.28 6.48
N LEU A 135 -0.78 -9.21 5.84
CA LEU A 135 0.54 -8.67 6.13
C LEU A 135 0.51 -7.96 7.49
N ASP A 136 1.26 -8.51 8.43
CA ASP A 136 1.49 -7.92 9.75
C ASP A 136 2.87 -7.26 9.75
N THR A 137 2.92 -5.93 9.85
CA THR A 137 4.19 -5.19 9.88
C THR A 137 4.92 -5.37 11.20
N GLY A 138 4.24 -5.84 12.24
CA GLY A 138 4.81 -6.00 13.57
C GLY A 138 5.14 -4.68 14.28
N THR A 139 4.78 -3.54 13.69
CA THR A 139 5.12 -2.20 14.17
C THR A 139 3.92 -1.51 14.85
N VAL A 140 4.20 -0.57 15.74
CA VAL A 140 3.24 0.42 16.25
C VAL A 140 3.88 1.80 16.24
N GLY A 141 3.10 2.84 15.98
CA GLY A 141 3.60 4.18 15.69
C GLY A 141 3.99 4.37 14.21
N ILE A 142 4.42 5.58 13.88
CA ILE A 142 4.94 5.96 12.56
C ILE A 142 6.07 6.98 12.72
N GLY A 143 7.05 6.97 11.81
CA GLY A 143 8.21 7.87 11.86
C GLY A 143 8.99 7.71 13.17
N ASN A 144 9.18 8.82 13.89
CA ASN A 144 9.94 8.85 15.14
C ASN A 144 9.27 8.13 16.33
N THR A 145 7.98 7.80 16.23
CA THR A 145 7.25 7.06 17.27
C THR A 145 7.24 5.55 17.03
N THR A 146 7.83 5.09 15.92
CA THR A 146 7.79 3.68 15.53
C THR A 146 8.53 2.81 16.53
N THR A 147 7.84 1.77 17.00
CA THR A 147 8.44 0.66 17.75
C THR A 147 8.07 -0.66 17.08
N ASN A 148 8.94 -1.67 17.22
CA ASN A 148 8.81 -2.97 16.56
C ASN A 148 8.62 -4.08 17.61
N PRO A 149 7.43 -4.18 18.24
CA PRO A 149 7.17 -5.22 19.22
C PRO A 149 7.19 -6.64 18.62
N CYS A 150 6.95 -6.77 17.32
CA CYS A 150 6.95 -8.05 16.60
C CYS A 150 7.78 -7.98 15.31
N PRO A 151 8.31 -9.12 14.83
CA PRO A 151 8.88 -9.20 13.48
C PRO A 151 7.76 -9.16 12.42
N TYR A 152 8.13 -8.77 11.20
CA TYR A 152 7.25 -8.90 10.02
C TYR A 152 6.76 -10.34 9.87
N ALA A 153 5.47 -10.50 9.65
CA ALA A 153 4.85 -11.81 9.45
C ALA A 153 3.70 -11.74 8.47
N VAL A 154 3.41 -12.87 7.83
CA VAL A 154 2.15 -13.08 7.12
C VAL A 154 1.29 -14.05 7.92
N ASN A 155 0.07 -13.62 8.24
CA ASN A 155 -0.93 -14.43 8.90
C ASN A 155 -1.98 -14.85 7.87
N VAL A 156 -2.24 -16.14 7.74
CA VAL A 156 -3.20 -16.67 6.77
C VAL A 156 -4.36 -17.30 7.51
N TYR A 157 -5.57 -16.87 7.19
CA TYR A 157 -6.82 -17.34 7.77
C TYR A 157 -7.64 -18.09 6.74
N ASP A 158 -8.21 -19.23 7.14
CA ASP A 158 -9.28 -19.88 6.37
C ASP A 158 -10.59 -19.15 6.66
N LEU A 159 -11.19 -18.57 5.62
CA LEU A 159 -12.42 -17.77 5.73
C LEU A 159 -13.68 -18.62 5.91
N THR A 160 -13.60 -19.94 5.75
CA THR A 160 -14.71 -20.86 6.01
C THR A 160 -14.83 -21.15 7.51
N THR A 161 -13.70 -21.28 8.19
CA THR A 161 -13.62 -21.64 9.61
C THR A 161 -13.29 -20.47 10.51
N ASP A 162 -12.90 -19.33 9.94
CA ASP A 162 -12.41 -18.13 10.63
C ASP A 162 -11.21 -18.41 11.54
N THR A 163 -10.39 -19.40 11.16
CA THR A 163 -9.21 -19.80 11.92
C THR A 163 -7.92 -19.39 11.24
N ARG A 164 -6.92 -19.00 12.03
CA ARG A 164 -5.57 -18.77 11.52
C ARG A 164 -4.89 -20.11 11.26
N ILE A 165 -4.73 -20.44 9.99
CA ILE A 165 -4.13 -21.70 9.52
C ILE A 165 -2.62 -21.62 9.33
N ARG A 166 -2.06 -20.40 9.20
CA ARG A 166 -0.61 -20.20 9.14
C ARG A 166 -0.18 -18.86 9.70
N ARG A 167 1.00 -18.85 10.31
CA ARG A 167 1.78 -17.64 10.55
C ARG A 167 3.22 -17.90 10.13
N TYR A 168 3.69 -17.18 9.13
CA TYR A 168 5.08 -17.23 8.68
C TYR A 168 5.78 -15.93 9.05
N VAL A 169 6.92 -16.02 9.74
CA VAL A 169 7.74 -14.86 10.13
C VAL A 169 8.80 -14.67 9.06
N LEU A 170 8.93 -13.46 8.52
CA LEU A 170 10.01 -13.16 7.58
C LEU A 170 11.35 -13.27 8.32
N PRO A 171 12.30 -14.09 7.83
CA PRO A 171 13.60 -14.20 8.45
C PRO A 171 14.36 -12.89 8.28
N ALA A 172 15.26 -12.59 9.23
CA ALA A 172 16.00 -11.32 9.22
C ALA A 172 16.78 -11.08 7.93
N VAL A 173 17.21 -12.13 7.22
CA VAL A 173 17.90 -12.05 5.92
C VAL A 173 17.03 -11.48 4.79
N ASP A 174 15.70 -11.60 4.91
CA ASP A 174 14.75 -11.08 3.92
C ASP A 174 14.30 -9.65 4.24
N THR A 175 14.81 -9.07 5.32
CA THR A 175 14.52 -7.70 5.76
C THR A 175 15.82 -6.93 5.99
N ASN A 176 15.75 -5.62 6.11
CA ASN A 176 16.87 -4.78 6.47
C ASN A 176 16.42 -3.68 7.46
N PRO A 177 17.35 -2.87 8.01
CA PRO A 177 16.99 -1.86 9.02
C PRO A 177 15.99 -0.79 8.57
N ASN A 178 15.85 -0.58 7.25
CA ASN A 178 14.91 0.36 6.67
C ASN A 178 13.61 -0.32 6.19
N THR A 179 13.47 -1.63 6.36
CA THR A 179 12.32 -2.36 5.81
C THR A 179 11.00 -1.75 6.30
N PHE A 180 10.13 -1.46 5.35
CA PHE A 180 8.74 -1.12 5.57
C PHE A 180 7.91 -1.77 4.47
N ILE A 181 7.18 -2.82 4.85
CA ILE A 181 6.37 -3.59 3.90
C ILE A 181 4.93 -3.13 4.04
N ALA A 182 4.39 -2.58 2.96
CA ALA A 182 3.05 -2.02 2.92
C ALA A 182 2.11 -2.76 1.97
N ASN A 183 2.62 -3.54 1.00
CA ASN A 183 1.77 -4.17 -0.02
C ASN A 183 2.03 -5.68 -0.18
N ILE A 184 0.97 -6.41 -0.53
CA ILE A 184 0.96 -7.86 -0.74
C ILE A 184 0.24 -8.21 -2.05
N ALA A 185 0.85 -9.10 -2.83
CA ALA A 185 0.20 -9.78 -3.95
C ALA A 185 0.26 -11.29 -3.72
N VAL A 186 -0.86 -12.00 -3.92
CA VAL A 186 -0.94 -13.45 -3.74
C VAL A 186 -1.18 -14.12 -5.09
N ASP A 187 -0.33 -15.08 -5.42
CA ASP A 187 -0.24 -15.76 -6.69
C ASP A 187 -0.53 -17.25 -6.50
N ILE A 188 -1.74 -17.65 -6.85
CA ILE A 188 -2.16 -19.05 -6.88
C ILE A 188 -1.85 -19.60 -8.27
N GLY A 189 -1.03 -20.66 -8.30
CA GLY A 189 -0.61 -21.37 -9.49
C GLY A 189 -1.59 -22.47 -9.84
N LYS A 190 -1.14 -23.72 -9.84
CA LYS A 190 -1.95 -24.87 -10.30
C LYS A 190 -3.04 -25.29 -9.31
N ASN A 191 -2.81 -25.06 -8.03
CA ASN A 191 -3.69 -25.43 -6.93
C ASN A 191 -3.38 -24.56 -5.71
N CYS A 192 -4.17 -24.71 -4.64
CA CYS A 192 -4.04 -23.92 -3.42
C CYS A 192 -2.70 -24.09 -2.66
N ASP A 193 -1.98 -25.19 -2.89
CA ASP A 193 -0.67 -25.44 -2.28
C ASP A 193 0.48 -24.82 -3.10
N ASP A 194 0.32 -24.72 -4.43
CA ASP A 194 1.17 -23.93 -5.33
C ASP A 194 0.83 -22.43 -5.21
N ALA A 195 1.02 -21.89 -4.00
CA ALA A 195 0.74 -20.51 -3.66
C ALA A 195 2.02 -19.75 -3.32
N TYR A 196 2.11 -18.53 -3.84
CA TYR A 196 3.18 -17.60 -3.53
C TYR A 196 2.59 -16.27 -3.04
N ALA A 197 3.30 -15.60 -2.13
CA ALA A 197 3.02 -14.22 -1.78
C ALA A 197 4.24 -13.36 -2.12
N TYR A 198 4.00 -12.16 -2.65
CA TYR A 198 5.02 -11.18 -2.93
C TYR A 198 4.78 -9.95 -2.04
N PHE A 199 5.85 -9.45 -1.45
CA PHE A 199 5.82 -8.32 -0.52
C PHE A 199 6.69 -7.19 -1.04
N ALA A 200 6.10 -6.01 -1.22
CA ALA A 200 6.82 -4.81 -1.61
C ALA A 200 7.41 -4.16 -0.37
N ASP A 201 8.73 -4.23 -0.23
CA ASP A 201 9.47 -3.54 0.82
C ASP A 201 9.85 -2.14 0.33
N GLU A 202 8.98 -1.18 0.68
CA GLU A 202 8.95 0.19 0.20
C GLU A 202 10.21 0.96 0.58
N LEU A 203 10.56 0.99 1.87
CA LEU A 203 11.71 1.74 2.38
C LEU A 203 12.99 0.90 2.44
N GLY A 204 12.88 -0.44 2.39
CA GLY A 204 14.02 -1.33 2.26
C GLY A 204 14.44 -1.61 0.80
N TYR A 205 13.71 -1.08 -0.17
CA TYR A 205 13.95 -1.21 -1.62
C TYR A 205 14.13 -2.65 -2.09
N GLY A 206 13.14 -3.50 -1.81
CA GLY A 206 13.21 -4.90 -2.23
C GLY A 206 11.84 -5.53 -2.48
N LEU A 207 11.89 -6.68 -3.15
CA LEU A 207 10.73 -7.54 -3.37
C LEU A 207 11.00 -8.88 -2.71
N ILE A 208 10.16 -9.27 -1.76
CA ILE A 208 10.29 -10.55 -1.05
C ILE A 208 9.27 -11.51 -1.65
N ALA A 209 9.71 -12.70 -2.05
CA ALA A 209 8.84 -13.79 -2.45
C ALA A 209 8.75 -14.81 -1.32
N TYR A 210 7.56 -15.31 -1.06
CA TYR A 210 7.28 -16.37 -0.09
C TYR A 210 6.56 -17.52 -0.79
N SER A 211 7.03 -18.74 -0.59
CA SER A 211 6.43 -19.98 -1.08
C SER A 211 5.64 -20.66 0.03
N TRP A 212 4.34 -20.87 -0.19
CA TRP A 212 3.48 -21.62 0.72
C TRP A 212 3.90 -23.08 0.86
N GLU A 213 4.23 -23.73 -0.26
CA GLU A 213 4.62 -25.14 -0.29
C GLU A 213 5.93 -25.38 0.48
N GLN A 214 6.92 -24.51 0.28
CA GLN A 214 8.23 -24.64 0.92
C GLN A 214 8.28 -24.05 2.33
N ASP A 215 7.26 -23.25 2.71
CA ASP A 215 7.24 -22.44 3.94
C ASP A 215 8.53 -21.63 4.11
N LYS A 216 8.93 -20.97 3.01
CA LYS A 216 10.21 -20.28 2.88
C LYS A 216 10.06 -19.01 2.06
N SER A 217 10.85 -18.00 2.38
CA SER A 217 10.97 -16.76 1.63
C SER A 217 12.40 -16.46 1.20
N TRP A 218 12.52 -15.57 0.22
CA TRP A 218 13.76 -14.99 -0.27
C TRP A 218 13.54 -13.58 -0.81
N ARG A 219 14.62 -12.80 -0.85
CA ARG A 219 14.56 -11.37 -1.18
C ARG A 219 15.34 -11.01 -2.44
N PHE A 220 14.68 -10.30 -3.35
CA PHE A 220 15.29 -9.56 -4.44
C PHE A 220 15.64 -8.14 -3.94
N SER A 221 16.92 -7.90 -3.62
CA SER A 221 17.36 -6.63 -2.99
C SER A 221 18.09 -5.67 -3.94
N ALA A 222 18.68 -6.20 -5.02
CA ALA A 222 19.68 -5.46 -5.80
C ALA A 222 19.11 -4.77 -7.05
N HIS A 223 17.79 -4.80 -7.25
CA HIS A 223 17.20 -4.30 -8.49
C HIS A 223 16.95 -2.79 -8.45
N SER A 224 17.53 -2.05 -9.40
CA SER A 224 17.41 -0.59 -9.51
C SER A 224 15.96 -0.09 -9.68
N TYR A 225 15.06 -0.95 -10.16
CA TYR A 225 13.64 -0.62 -10.35
C TYR A 225 12.83 -0.58 -9.04
N PHE A 226 13.39 -1.01 -7.92
CA PHE A 226 12.74 -0.89 -6.61
C PHE A 226 12.95 0.48 -5.95
N PHE A 227 13.89 1.27 -6.47
CA PHE A 227 14.24 2.57 -5.92
C PHE A 227 13.28 3.66 -6.40
N PRO A 228 13.06 4.71 -5.58
CA PRO A 228 12.29 5.88 -5.99
C PRO A 228 12.96 6.62 -7.16
N ASP A 229 12.16 7.29 -7.99
CA ASP A 229 12.66 8.26 -8.96
C ASP A 229 12.87 9.60 -8.26
N PRO A 230 14.12 10.11 -8.19
CA PRO A 230 14.42 11.34 -7.46
C PRO A 230 13.74 12.59 -8.04
N LEU A 231 13.18 12.52 -9.26
CA LEU A 231 12.45 13.61 -9.89
C LEU A 231 10.93 13.54 -9.64
N ARG A 232 10.45 12.49 -8.96
CA ARG A 232 9.03 12.17 -8.76
C ARG A 232 8.69 12.01 -7.27
N GLY A 233 9.43 12.71 -6.42
CA GLY A 233 9.19 12.72 -4.98
C GLY A 233 8.23 13.81 -4.48
N ASP A 234 7.71 14.65 -5.38
CA ASP A 234 6.83 15.78 -5.04
C ASP A 234 5.36 15.43 -5.31
N PHE A 235 4.52 15.61 -4.30
CA PHE A 235 3.11 15.25 -4.32
C PHE A 235 2.26 16.48 -4.04
N ASN A 236 1.08 16.54 -4.66
CA ASN A 236 0.09 17.56 -4.36
C ASN A 236 -1.29 16.94 -4.25
N VAL A 237 -1.71 16.71 -3.00
CA VAL A 237 -2.98 16.05 -2.69
C VAL A 237 -3.72 16.85 -1.63
N ALA A 238 -5.04 17.00 -1.79
CA ALA A 238 -5.89 17.78 -0.89
C ALA A 238 -5.45 19.25 -0.71
N GLY A 239 -4.72 19.82 -1.67
CA GLY A 239 -4.14 21.16 -1.57
C GLY A 239 -2.90 21.26 -0.67
N ILE A 240 -2.38 20.12 -0.20
CA ILE A 240 -1.13 20.02 0.56
C ILE A 240 -0.03 19.56 -0.39
N ASN A 241 1.06 20.31 -0.43
CA ASN A 241 2.28 19.89 -1.09
C ASN A 241 3.24 19.27 -0.08
N PHE A 242 3.78 18.10 -0.41
CA PHE A 242 4.69 17.34 0.45
C PHE A 242 5.62 16.47 -0.37
N GLN A 243 6.70 16.01 0.27
CA GLN A 243 7.72 15.21 -0.40
C GLN A 243 7.81 13.82 0.22
N TRP A 244 7.62 12.81 -0.63
CA TRP A 244 7.80 11.39 -0.35
C TRP A 244 8.81 10.79 -1.34
N GLY A 245 9.94 11.48 -1.53
CA GLY A 245 10.97 11.10 -2.50
C GLY A 245 11.78 9.85 -2.15
N GLU A 246 11.58 9.29 -0.96
CA GLU A 246 12.24 8.06 -0.51
C GLU A 246 11.37 6.81 -0.74
N GLU A 247 10.11 6.96 -1.17
CA GLU A 247 9.16 5.84 -1.26
C GLU A 247 9.41 4.97 -2.50
N GLY A 248 9.98 3.79 -2.25
CA GLY A 248 10.34 2.80 -3.25
C GLY A 248 9.17 1.93 -3.71
N ILE A 249 9.47 0.71 -4.15
CA ILE A 249 8.48 -0.28 -4.64
C ILE A 249 7.26 -0.36 -3.72
N PHE A 250 6.06 -0.24 -4.30
CA PHE A 250 4.84 -0.17 -3.51
C PHE A 250 3.67 -0.94 -4.17
N GLY A 251 3.02 -0.36 -5.18
CA GLY A 251 1.84 -0.95 -5.81
C GLY A 251 2.21 -2.16 -6.67
N MET A 252 1.54 -3.31 -6.46
CA MET A 252 1.75 -4.55 -7.21
C MET A 252 0.45 -5.16 -7.73
N SER A 253 0.48 -5.72 -8.95
CA SER A 253 -0.62 -6.45 -9.57
C SER A 253 -0.08 -7.66 -10.33
N LEU A 254 -0.87 -8.73 -10.38
CA LEU A 254 -0.53 -9.95 -11.10
C LEU A 254 -1.39 -10.08 -12.35
N SER A 255 -0.77 -10.37 -13.49
CA SER A 255 -1.50 -10.67 -14.72
C SER A 255 -2.30 -11.97 -14.60
N PRO A 256 -3.24 -12.24 -15.53
CA PRO A 256 -3.70 -13.59 -15.79
C PRO A 256 -2.53 -14.54 -16.06
N ILE A 257 -2.73 -15.83 -15.81
CA ILE A 257 -1.72 -16.87 -16.12
C ILE A 257 -1.45 -16.85 -17.63
N ARG A 258 -0.18 -16.75 -17.99
CA ARG A 258 0.28 -16.75 -19.39
C ARG A 258 0.46 -18.19 -19.89
N SER A 259 0.74 -18.32 -21.18
CA SER A 259 0.92 -19.63 -21.83
C SER A 259 2.09 -20.47 -21.29
N ASP A 260 3.05 -19.85 -20.59
CA ASP A 260 4.15 -20.55 -19.91
C ASP A 260 3.79 -21.05 -18.51
N GLY A 261 2.55 -20.83 -18.05
CA GLY A 261 2.06 -21.24 -16.75
C GLY A 261 2.39 -20.28 -15.61
N TYR A 262 2.98 -19.11 -15.92
CA TYR A 262 3.36 -18.10 -14.94
C TYR A 262 2.62 -16.79 -15.20
N ARG A 263 2.53 -15.94 -14.18
CA ARG A 263 2.01 -14.58 -14.28
C ARG A 263 3.14 -13.58 -14.51
N THR A 264 2.80 -12.39 -14.99
CA THR A 264 3.65 -11.20 -14.89
C THR A 264 3.25 -10.45 -13.62
N LEU A 265 4.21 -10.18 -12.74
CA LEU A 265 4.05 -9.21 -11.66
C LEU A 265 4.38 -7.82 -12.22
N TYR A 266 3.40 -6.93 -12.21
CA TYR A 266 3.61 -5.51 -12.46
C TYR A 266 3.77 -4.77 -11.15
N PHE A 267 4.68 -3.80 -11.10
CA PHE A 267 4.91 -3.00 -9.90
C PHE A 267 5.38 -1.59 -10.24
N SER A 268 5.35 -0.68 -9.27
CA SER A 268 6.12 0.57 -9.35
C SER A 268 6.57 1.04 -7.98
N PRO A 269 7.64 1.83 -7.92
CA PRO A 269 7.85 2.73 -6.80
C PRO A 269 6.68 3.69 -6.63
N LEU A 270 6.41 4.13 -5.39
CA LEU A 270 5.40 5.14 -5.11
C LEU A 270 5.86 6.51 -5.65
N ALA A 271 7.12 6.89 -5.41
CA ALA A 271 7.76 8.05 -6.03
C ALA A 271 8.18 7.74 -7.47
N SER A 272 7.21 7.39 -8.34
CA SER A 272 7.43 7.16 -9.77
C SER A 272 6.15 7.26 -10.58
N HIS A 273 6.28 7.69 -11.84
CA HIS A 273 5.24 7.61 -12.86
C HIS A 273 5.36 6.37 -13.76
N ARG A 274 6.39 5.54 -13.53
CA ARG A 274 6.71 4.39 -14.38
C ARG A 274 6.09 3.11 -13.81
N GLN A 275 5.91 2.12 -14.67
CA GLN A 275 5.61 0.74 -14.29
C GLN A 275 6.74 -0.18 -14.72
N PHE A 276 6.97 -1.19 -13.91
CA PHE A 276 7.92 -2.25 -14.18
C PHE A 276 7.19 -3.58 -14.19
N ALA A 277 7.79 -4.57 -14.83
CA ALA A 277 7.23 -5.91 -14.96
C ALA A 277 8.32 -6.97 -14.78
N VAL A 278 7.97 -8.09 -14.19
CA VAL A 278 8.84 -9.27 -14.08
C VAL A 278 7.99 -10.53 -14.13
N SER A 279 8.51 -11.60 -14.75
CA SER A 279 7.83 -12.89 -14.73
C SER A 279 7.91 -13.52 -13.35
N THR A 280 6.79 -14.01 -12.84
CA THR A 280 6.75 -14.79 -11.59
C THR A 280 7.59 -16.07 -11.69
N ARG A 281 7.89 -16.58 -12.89
CA ARG A 281 8.86 -17.67 -13.09
C ARG A 281 10.23 -17.35 -12.50
N ILE A 282 10.64 -16.08 -12.60
CA ILE A 282 11.90 -15.58 -12.03
C ILE A 282 11.76 -15.41 -10.52
N LEU A 283 10.64 -14.81 -10.08
CA LEU A 283 10.40 -14.55 -8.66
C LEU A 283 10.26 -15.83 -7.82
N ARG A 284 9.75 -16.91 -8.42
CA ARG A 284 9.57 -18.22 -7.78
C ARG A 284 10.88 -19.04 -7.68
N ASP A 285 11.99 -18.57 -8.26
CA ASP A 285 13.30 -19.22 -8.20
C ASP A 285 14.26 -18.42 -7.31
N GLU A 286 14.53 -18.93 -6.10
CA GLU A 286 15.46 -18.31 -5.14
C GLU A 286 16.87 -18.07 -5.71
N THR A 287 17.32 -18.91 -6.65
CA THR A 287 18.66 -18.80 -7.23
C THR A 287 18.79 -17.58 -8.15
N ARG A 288 17.67 -16.94 -8.50
CA ARG A 288 17.61 -15.77 -9.38
C ARG A 288 17.65 -14.43 -8.66
N THR A 289 17.77 -14.42 -7.32
CA THR A 289 17.76 -13.17 -6.54
C THR A 289 18.89 -12.18 -6.90
N GLU A 290 20.02 -12.68 -7.40
CA GLU A 290 21.19 -11.87 -7.78
C GLU A 290 21.45 -11.82 -9.30
N ASP A 291 21.00 -12.82 -10.07
CA ASP A 291 21.26 -12.94 -11.52
C ASP A 291 19.97 -12.89 -12.35
N SER A 292 19.18 -11.83 -12.15
CA SER A 292 17.95 -11.63 -12.91
C SER A 292 17.71 -10.19 -13.38
N TYR A 293 18.73 -9.34 -13.36
CA TYR A 293 18.59 -7.91 -13.68
C TYR A 293 17.94 -7.67 -15.05
N HIS A 294 18.25 -8.51 -16.04
CA HIS A 294 17.72 -8.37 -17.40
C HIS A 294 16.35 -9.01 -17.63
N ASP A 295 15.78 -9.70 -16.63
CA ASP A 295 14.43 -10.26 -16.72
C ASP A 295 13.35 -9.29 -16.24
N PHE A 296 13.75 -8.22 -15.55
CA PHE A 296 12.89 -7.10 -15.23
C PHE A 296 12.79 -6.16 -16.42
N VAL A 297 11.58 -5.67 -16.68
CA VAL A 297 11.25 -4.83 -17.82
C VAL A 297 10.72 -3.50 -17.33
N ALA A 298 11.31 -2.40 -17.81
CA ALA A 298 10.76 -1.06 -17.65
C ALA A 298 9.74 -0.77 -18.76
N LEU A 299 8.54 -0.33 -18.36
CA LEU A 299 7.52 0.18 -19.29
C LEU A 299 7.62 1.70 -19.40
N ASP A 300 6.88 2.32 -20.31
CA ASP A 300 6.85 3.79 -20.42
C ASP A 300 6.17 4.45 -19.20
N GLU A 301 6.33 5.76 -19.06
CA GLU A 301 5.65 6.52 -18.00
C GLU A 301 4.16 6.70 -18.31
N ARG A 302 3.33 6.67 -17.26
CA ARG A 302 1.88 6.93 -17.35
C ARG A 302 1.54 8.36 -17.73
N GLY A 303 2.46 9.31 -17.48
CA GLY A 303 2.27 10.74 -17.69
C GLY A 303 2.54 11.55 -16.41
N PRO A 304 2.40 12.89 -16.45
CA PRO A 304 2.53 13.72 -15.25
C PRO A 304 1.44 13.39 -14.22
N ASN A 305 1.74 13.64 -12.93
CA ASN A 305 0.82 13.49 -11.80
C ASN A 305 0.18 12.09 -11.75
N SER A 306 0.98 11.04 -11.86
CA SER A 306 0.48 9.66 -12.02
C SER A 306 1.08 8.68 -11.01
N HIS A 307 1.34 9.17 -9.79
CA HIS A 307 1.71 8.31 -8.68
C HIS A 307 0.55 7.36 -8.34
N THR A 308 0.90 6.14 -7.94
CA THR A 308 -0.06 5.07 -7.64
C THR A 308 0.34 4.38 -6.36
N THR A 309 -0.62 4.05 -5.50
CA THR A 309 -0.40 3.27 -4.26
C THR A 309 -0.87 1.81 -4.44
N SER A 310 -2.07 1.57 -4.96
CA SER A 310 -2.63 0.23 -5.13
C SER A 310 -3.03 -0.03 -6.57
N ARG A 311 -3.01 -1.30 -6.93
CA ARG A 311 -3.41 -1.78 -8.25
C ARG A 311 -3.89 -3.21 -8.17
N VAL A 312 -4.72 -3.57 -9.12
CA VAL A 312 -5.29 -4.90 -9.24
C VAL A 312 -5.57 -5.16 -10.71
N MET A 313 -5.38 -6.40 -11.17
CA MET A 313 -5.71 -6.78 -12.54
C MET A 313 -6.80 -7.84 -12.52
N SER A 314 -7.78 -7.69 -13.42
CA SER A 314 -8.82 -8.69 -13.63
C SER A 314 -8.29 -9.91 -14.38
N ASP A 315 -9.04 -11.01 -14.35
CA ASP A 315 -8.74 -12.22 -15.14
C ASP A 315 -8.78 -11.97 -16.65
N ASP A 316 -9.49 -10.93 -17.08
CA ASP A 316 -9.57 -10.50 -18.47
C ASP A 316 -8.38 -9.60 -18.86
N GLY A 317 -7.47 -9.30 -17.92
CA GLY A 317 -6.24 -8.53 -18.16
C GLY A 317 -6.41 -7.01 -18.07
N ILE A 318 -7.49 -6.53 -17.45
CA ILE A 318 -7.71 -5.10 -17.18
C ILE A 318 -7.09 -4.76 -15.84
N GLU A 319 -6.06 -3.92 -15.85
CA GLU A 319 -5.49 -3.32 -14.66
C GLU A 319 -6.27 -2.09 -14.26
N LEU A 320 -6.60 -1.99 -12.98
CA LEU A 320 -7.01 -0.78 -12.31
C LEU A 320 -5.90 -0.33 -11.38
N PHE A 321 -5.64 0.97 -11.35
CA PHE A 321 -4.66 1.58 -10.47
C PHE A 321 -5.19 2.92 -10.00
N ASN A 322 -4.89 3.28 -8.76
CA ASN A 322 -5.29 4.55 -8.22
C ASN A 322 -4.35 5.68 -8.71
N LEU A 323 -4.88 6.89 -8.89
CA LEU A 323 -4.14 8.07 -9.31
C LEU A 323 -4.30 9.15 -8.24
N ILE A 324 -3.40 9.14 -7.25
CA ILE A 324 -3.56 9.95 -6.02
C ILE A 324 -3.44 11.45 -6.27
N ASP A 325 -2.63 11.90 -7.23
CA ASP A 325 -2.52 13.32 -7.59
C ASP A 325 -3.69 13.82 -8.46
N GLN A 326 -4.57 12.92 -8.91
CA GLN A 326 -5.67 13.22 -9.82
C GLN A 326 -7.04 12.98 -9.23
N ASN A 327 -7.11 12.55 -7.96
CA ASN A 327 -8.35 12.15 -7.28
C ASN A 327 -9.17 11.14 -8.10
N ALA A 328 -8.50 10.12 -8.66
CA ALA A 328 -9.09 9.28 -9.69
C ALA A 328 -8.65 7.80 -9.59
N VAL A 329 -9.40 6.95 -10.28
CA VAL A 329 -9.00 5.56 -10.56
C VAL A 329 -8.75 5.45 -12.06
N GLY A 330 -7.53 5.03 -12.42
CA GLY A 330 -7.10 4.77 -13.78
C GLY A 330 -7.30 3.31 -14.18
N CYS A 331 -7.23 3.08 -15.48
CA CYS A 331 -7.23 1.73 -16.06
C CYS A 331 -6.24 1.59 -17.21
N TRP A 332 -5.83 0.34 -17.46
CA TRP A 332 -5.08 -0.08 -18.63
C TRP A 332 -5.43 -1.52 -18.98
N HIS A 333 -5.55 -1.86 -20.27
CA HIS A 333 -5.69 -3.25 -20.69
C HIS A 333 -4.34 -3.82 -21.09
N SER A 334 -3.92 -4.93 -20.48
CA SER A 334 -2.58 -5.51 -20.63
C SER A 334 -2.21 -5.96 -22.06
N SER A 335 -3.21 -6.14 -22.93
CA SER A 335 -3.01 -6.40 -24.36
C SER A 335 -2.56 -5.16 -25.15
N MET A 336 -2.76 -3.94 -24.64
CA MET A 336 -2.43 -2.68 -25.30
C MET A 336 -1.04 -2.18 -24.92
N PRO A 337 -0.31 -1.46 -25.81
CA PRO A 337 0.97 -0.83 -25.47
C PRO A 337 0.87 -0.02 -24.18
N TYR A 338 1.84 -0.19 -23.27
CA TYR A 338 1.87 0.56 -22.02
C TYR A 338 2.37 1.97 -22.31
N SER A 339 1.45 2.88 -22.65
CA SER A 339 1.76 4.28 -22.97
C SER A 339 0.52 5.15 -22.69
N PRO A 340 0.69 6.46 -22.41
CA PRO A 340 -0.39 7.31 -21.90
C PRO A 340 -1.68 7.29 -22.74
N GLN A 341 -1.59 7.15 -24.06
CA GLN A 341 -2.76 7.10 -24.94
C GLN A 341 -3.65 5.85 -24.76
N PHE A 342 -3.15 4.80 -24.12
CA PHE A 342 -3.91 3.57 -23.80
C PHE A 342 -4.26 3.46 -22.31
N HIS A 343 -4.05 4.53 -21.55
CA HIS A 343 -4.51 4.64 -20.18
C HIS A 343 -5.81 5.44 -20.13
N GLY A 344 -6.78 4.94 -19.38
CA GLY A 344 -8.06 5.62 -19.15
C GLY A 344 -8.22 6.04 -17.70
N ILE A 345 -9.17 6.94 -17.44
CA ILE A 345 -9.71 7.18 -16.11
C ILE A 345 -11.11 6.55 -16.09
N VAL A 346 -11.35 5.63 -15.16
CA VAL A 346 -12.66 4.98 -15.02
C VAL A 346 -13.62 5.81 -14.18
N ASP A 347 -13.09 6.57 -13.22
CA ASP A 347 -13.84 7.54 -12.45
C ASP A 347 -12.92 8.58 -11.77
N ARG A 348 -13.47 9.75 -11.46
CA ARG A 348 -12.79 10.86 -10.78
C ARG A 348 -13.78 11.63 -9.92
N ASP A 349 -13.39 11.90 -8.69
CA ASP A 349 -14.17 12.72 -7.76
C ASP A 349 -13.21 13.51 -6.85
N ASP A 350 -13.13 14.82 -7.06
CA ASP A 350 -12.24 15.71 -6.30
C ASP A 350 -12.66 15.91 -4.83
N VAL A 351 -13.85 15.44 -4.43
CA VAL A 351 -14.33 15.48 -3.04
C VAL A 351 -14.20 14.10 -2.39
N GLY A 352 -14.63 13.07 -3.10
CA GLY A 352 -14.75 11.71 -2.60
C GLY A 352 -13.48 10.87 -2.70
N LEU A 353 -12.71 11.08 -3.77
CA LEU A 353 -11.49 10.32 -4.08
C LEU A 353 -10.23 11.15 -3.80
N VAL A 354 -10.18 11.91 -2.69
CA VAL A 354 -9.00 12.73 -2.33
C VAL A 354 -7.72 11.90 -2.23
N PHE A 355 -7.78 10.73 -1.61
CA PHE A 355 -6.67 9.79 -1.60
C PHE A 355 -7.20 8.36 -1.75
N PRO A 356 -7.38 7.86 -2.99
CA PRO A 356 -7.83 6.50 -3.25
C PRO A 356 -6.75 5.51 -2.82
N ALA A 357 -6.72 5.11 -1.56
CA ALA A 357 -5.65 4.35 -0.94
C ALA A 357 -5.55 2.90 -1.44
N ASP A 358 -6.68 2.26 -1.75
CA ASP A 358 -6.72 0.85 -2.15
C ASP A 358 -7.80 0.57 -3.20
N VAL A 359 -7.51 -0.34 -4.12
CA VAL A 359 -8.44 -0.80 -5.17
C VAL A 359 -8.37 -2.32 -5.29
N LYS A 360 -9.54 -2.97 -5.28
CA LYS A 360 -9.69 -4.43 -5.39
C LYS A 360 -10.76 -4.81 -6.39
N ILE A 361 -10.65 -6.02 -6.93
CA ILE A 361 -11.68 -6.67 -7.73
C ILE A 361 -12.08 -7.93 -6.98
N ASP A 362 -13.37 -8.07 -6.69
CA ASP A 362 -13.93 -9.21 -5.97
C ASP A 362 -14.26 -10.39 -6.90
N GLU A 363 -14.67 -11.51 -6.31
CA GLU A 363 -15.06 -12.74 -7.00
C GLU A 363 -16.26 -12.56 -7.96
N ASN A 364 -17.06 -11.51 -7.75
CA ASN A 364 -18.23 -11.15 -8.55
C ASN A 364 -17.91 -10.09 -9.61
N LYS A 365 -16.63 -9.75 -9.82
CA LYS A 365 -16.15 -8.69 -10.71
C LYS A 365 -16.68 -7.30 -10.36
N ASN A 366 -17.00 -7.04 -9.09
CA ASN A 366 -17.17 -5.68 -8.59
C ASN A 366 -15.82 -5.12 -8.16
N VAL A 367 -15.65 -3.84 -8.41
CA VAL A 367 -14.50 -3.07 -7.96
C VAL A 367 -14.86 -2.45 -6.63
N TRP A 368 -13.91 -2.50 -5.69
CA TRP A 368 -13.99 -1.85 -4.40
C TRP A 368 -12.85 -0.84 -4.29
N VAL A 369 -13.17 0.41 -3.94
CA VAL A 369 -12.18 1.48 -3.78
C VAL A 369 -12.32 2.06 -2.39
N LEU A 370 -11.26 1.98 -1.60
CA LEU A 370 -11.15 2.71 -0.35
C LEU A 370 -10.47 4.06 -0.63
N SER A 371 -11.14 5.14 -0.27
CA SER A 371 -10.61 6.49 -0.31
C SER A 371 -10.57 7.07 1.09
N ASP A 372 -9.43 7.65 1.44
CA ASP A 372 -9.22 8.34 2.70
C ASP A 372 -8.68 9.76 2.45
N ARG A 373 -8.17 10.39 3.52
CA ARG A 373 -7.49 11.69 3.48
C ARG A 373 -6.11 11.56 4.11
N MET A 374 -5.37 10.49 3.80
CA MET A 374 -4.10 10.13 4.44
C MET A 374 -3.08 11.28 4.48
N PRO A 375 -2.84 12.05 3.40
CA PRO A 375 -1.91 13.18 3.47
C PRO A 375 -2.34 14.24 4.49
N VAL A 376 -3.64 14.54 4.57
CA VAL A 376 -4.20 15.47 5.57
C VAL A 376 -4.04 14.89 6.97
N PHE A 377 -4.33 13.59 7.16
CA PHE A 377 -4.18 12.92 8.45
C PHE A 377 -2.73 12.94 8.96
N LEU A 378 -1.75 12.73 8.07
CA LEU A 378 -0.33 12.64 8.45
C LEU A 378 0.32 14.02 8.61
N LEU A 379 -0.09 15.02 7.83
CA LEU A 379 0.62 16.30 7.71
C LEU A 379 -0.18 17.50 8.23
N SER A 380 -1.44 17.30 8.59
CA SER A 380 -2.37 18.33 9.09
C SER A 380 -3.41 17.70 10.03
N ASP A 381 -4.57 18.35 10.19
CA ASP A 381 -5.68 17.90 10.99
C ASP A 381 -6.91 17.63 10.11
N LEU A 382 -7.55 16.48 10.32
CA LEU A 382 -8.82 16.16 9.66
C LEU A 382 -9.96 16.98 10.27
N ASP A 383 -10.87 17.46 9.42
CA ASP A 383 -12.15 18.01 9.86
C ASP A 383 -13.14 16.86 10.11
N TYR A 384 -13.40 16.57 11.38
CA TYR A 384 -14.31 15.51 11.80
C TYR A 384 -15.80 15.88 11.76
N SER A 385 -16.13 17.11 11.35
CA SER A 385 -17.50 17.48 10.97
C SER A 385 -17.85 17.06 9.54
N ASP A 386 -16.83 16.77 8.72
CA ASP A 386 -16.95 16.28 7.34
C ASP A 386 -16.62 14.78 7.24
N THR A 387 -17.02 14.16 6.12
CA THR A 387 -16.72 12.76 5.80
C THR A 387 -15.29 12.62 5.30
N ASN A 388 -14.49 11.88 6.06
CA ASN A 388 -13.05 11.70 5.81
C ASN A 388 -12.72 10.40 5.09
N PHE A 389 -13.50 9.34 5.31
CA PHE A 389 -13.23 8.01 4.77
C PHE A 389 -14.43 7.51 4.00
N ARG A 390 -14.20 6.90 2.84
CA ARG A 390 -15.26 6.40 1.95
C ARG A 390 -14.85 5.08 1.34
N ILE A 391 -15.80 4.18 1.19
CA ILE A 391 -15.66 2.97 0.38
C ILE A 391 -16.69 3.02 -0.74
N TYR A 392 -16.21 2.88 -1.96
CA TYR A 392 -17.01 2.86 -3.18
C TYR A 392 -17.07 1.47 -3.79
N THR A 393 -18.12 1.23 -4.57
CA THR A 393 -18.22 0.03 -5.39
C THR A 393 -18.89 0.29 -6.74
N ALA A 394 -18.51 -0.48 -7.75
CA ALA A 394 -19.22 -0.58 -9.03
C ALA A 394 -18.81 -1.86 -9.77
N PRO A 395 -19.67 -2.44 -10.63
CA PRO A 395 -19.26 -3.51 -11.53
C PRO A 395 -18.12 -3.07 -12.44
N LEU A 396 -17.08 -3.89 -12.60
CA LEU A 396 -15.92 -3.60 -13.46
C LEU A 396 -16.35 -3.21 -14.88
N ALA A 397 -17.32 -3.94 -15.43
CA ALA A 397 -17.84 -3.72 -16.78
C ALA A 397 -18.49 -2.33 -16.96
N THR A 398 -19.10 -1.78 -15.91
CA THR A 398 -19.66 -0.43 -15.90
C THR A 398 -18.55 0.61 -15.81
N LEU A 399 -17.56 0.38 -14.94
CA LEU A 399 -16.44 1.32 -14.75
C LEU A 399 -15.63 1.55 -16.01
N ILE A 400 -15.32 0.48 -16.75
CA ILE A 400 -14.52 0.60 -17.98
C ILE A 400 -15.35 1.07 -19.18
N GLU A 401 -16.68 1.06 -19.11
CA GLU A 401 -17.54 1.38 -20.25
C GLU A 401 -17.17 2.75 -20.85
N ASN A 402 -17.06 2.83 -22.19
CA ASN A 402 -16.67 4.06 -22.90
C ASN A 402 -15.26 4.60 -22.53
N THR A 403 -14.40 3.76 -21.97
CA THR A 403 -12.97 4.07 -21.78
C THR A 403 -12.11 3.32 -22.81
N VAL A 404 -10.84 3.71 -22.93
CA VAL A 404 -9.86 2.99 -23.77
C VAL A 404 -9.62 1.55 -23.32
N CYS A 405 -9.94 1.23 -22.07
CA CYS A 405 -9.72 -0.08 -21.46
C CYS A 405 -10.83 -1.10 -21.79
N ASP A 406 -11.96 -0.65 -22.35
CA ASP A 406 -13.04 -1.53 -22.79
C ASP A 406 -12.81 -1.99 -24.23
N LEU A 407 -12.23 -3.19 -24.36
CA LEU A 407 -11.97 -3.79 -25.67
C LEU A 407 -13.24 -4.25 -26.40
N ARG A 408 -14.40 -4.34 -25.75
CA ARG A 408 -15.66 -4.68 -26.44
C ARG A 408 -16.05 -3.60 -27.44
N ASN A 409 -15.70 -2.35 -27.13
CA ASN A 409 -16.02 -1.19 -27.95
C ASN A 409 -14.85 -0.75 -28.83
N ASN A 410 -13.66 -1.32 -28.63
CA ASN A 410 -12.42 -0.91 -29.28
C ASN A 410 -11.75 -2.09 -29.99
N ALA A 411 -11.84 -2.12 -31.32
CA ALA A 411 -11.07 -3.03 -32.15
C ALA A 411 -9.60 -2.58 -32.23
N TYR A 412 -8.80 -2.91 -31.21
CA TYR A 412 -7.34 -2.78 -31.30
C TYR A 412 -6.69 -4.14 -31.53
N GLY A 413 -5.59 -4.12 -32.29
CA GLY A 413 -4.89 -5.26 -32.88
C GLY A 413 -4.30 -6.26 -31.88
N PRO A 414 -3.48 -7.22 -32.36
CA PRO A 414 -3.11 -8.40 -31.58
C PRO A 414 -2.44 -8.03 -30.25
N PRO A 415 -2.70 -8.80 -29.19
CA PRO A 415 -2.22 -8.52 -27.83
C PRO A 415 -0.70 -8.42 -27.77
N ASN A 416 -0.21 -7.51 -26.94
CA ASN A 416 1.20 -7.40 -26.59
C ASN A 416 1.75 -8.74 -26.10
N THR A 417 2.57 -9.35 -26.95
CA THR A 417 3.57 -10.29 -26.47
C THR A 417 4.62 -9.44 -25.76
N VAL A 418 4.58 -9.39 -24.43
CA VAL A 418 5.83 -9.28 -23.67
C VAL A 418 6.62 -10.55 -23.98
N SER A 419 7.22 -10.59 -25.17
CA SER A 419 8.22 -11.57 -25.54
C SER A 419 9.51 -11.06 -24.92
N ILE A 420 9.92 -11.70 -23.82
CA ILE A 420 11.30 -11.65 -23.37
C ILE A 420 12.15 -11.95 -24.61
N PRO A 421 13.15 -11.12 -24.99
CA PRO A 421 13.97 -11.40 -26.15
C PRO A 421 14.53 -12.81 -26.03
N LYS A 422 14.26 -13.67 -27.02
CA LYS A 422 15.02 -14.92 -27.13
C LYS A 422 16.49 -14.52 -27.14
N GLN A 423 17.28 -15.08 -26.21
CA GLN A 423 18.73 -14.93 -26.19
C GLN A 423 19.25 -15.07 -27.61
N ALA A 424 19.86 -14.00 -28.13
CA ALA A 424 20.52 -14.06 -29.42
C ALA A 424 21.65 -15.09 -29.29
N VAL A 425 21.53 -16.19 -30.03
CA VAL A 425 22.65 -17.11 -30.23
C VAL A 425 23.74 -16.30 -30.92
N LEU A 426 24.78 -15.94 -30.16
CA LEU A 426 25.93 -15.24 -30.70
C LEU A 426 26.58 -16.11 -31.78
N PRO A 427 26.86 -15.58 -32.98
CA PRO A 427 27.65 -16.30 -33.97
C PRO A 427 29.07 -16.45 -33.44
N VAL A 428 29.55 -17.70 -33.33
CA VAL A 428 30.95 -18.02 -33.10
C VAL A 428 31.73 -17.63 -34.36
N GLY A 429 32.44 -16.51 -34.31
CA GLY A 429 33.36 -16.09 -35.37
C GLY A 429 34.12 -14.82 -34.96
N PRO A 430 35.44 -14.72 -35.24
CA PRO A 430 36.23 -13.57 -34.83
C PRO A 430 35.85 -12.31 -35.65
N PRO A 431 35.82 -11.11 -35.04
CA PRO A 431 35.46 -9.90 -35.75
C PRO A 431 36.57 -9.47 -36.71
N LEU A 432 36.21 -9.23 -37.97
CA LEU A 432 37.05 -8.54 -38.95
C LEU A 432 37.02 -7.03 -38.66
N TYR A 433 38.11 -6.52 -38.08
CA TYR A 433 38.34 -5.09 -37.88
C TYR A 433 38.83 -4.43 -39.17
N THR A 434 37.96 -3.67 -39.85
CA THR A 434 38.39 -2.57 -40.71
C THR A 434 37.38 -1.43 -40.70
N LYS A 435 37.61 -0.44 -39.84
CA LYS A 435 37.50 1.01 -40.13
C LYS A 435 37.89 1.79 -38.88
N GLN A 436 39.01 2.51 -38.95
CA GLN A 436 39.40 3.52 -37.97
C GLN A 436 38.39 4.67 -38.00
N TYR A 437 37.62 4.83 -36.93
CA TYR A 437 36.88 6.05 -36.67
C TYR A 437 37.79 7.00 -35.88
N ARG A 438 38.19 8.13 -36.49
CA ARG A 438 38.83 9.24 -35.78
C ARG A 438 37.73 10.19 -35.28
N PRO A 439 37.66 10.52 -33.98
CA PRO A 439 36.74 11.54 -33.51
C PRO A 439 37.19 12.94 -33.95
N VAL A 440 36.22 13.79 -34.32
CA VAL A 440 36.41 15.21 -34.56
C VAL A 440 36.56 15.92 -33.21
N LEU A 441 37.63 16.70 -33.03
CA LEU A 441 37.83 17.56 -31.86
C LEU A 441 36.80 18.70 -31.84
N PRO A 442 36.13 18.98 -30.70
CA PRO A 442 35.21 20.10 -30.59
C PRO A 442 35.94 21.44 -30.61
N GLN A 443 35.51 22.35 -31.48
CA GLN A 443 35.92 23.77 -31.44
C GLN A 443 35.34 24.45 -30.21
N LYS A 444 36.20 25.16 -29.49
CA LYS A 444 35.90 25.90 -28.26
C LYS A 444 35.01 27.12 -28.57
N PRO A 445 33.89 27.35 -27.87
CA PRO A 445 33.14 28.60 -28.00
C PRO A 445 33.95 29.78 -27.43
N GLN A 446 34.07 30.87 -28.17
CA GLN A 446 34.52 32.15 -27.64
C GLN A 446 33.34 32.83 -26.92
N THR A 447 33.42 32.93 -25.59
CA THR A 447 32.49 33.76 -24.80
C THR A 447 33.17 35.08 -24.44
N SER A 448 32.60 36.18 -24.93
CA SER A 448 32.91 37.54 -24.53
C SER A 448 32.39 37.81 -23.11
N TRP A 449 33.26 38.34 -22.24
CA TRP A 449 32.91 38.74 -20.89
C TRP A 449 32.14 40.07 -20.89
N ALA A 450 30.92 40.07 -20.36
CA ALA A 450 30.23 41.26 -19.87
C ALA A 450 29.88 41.06 -18.39
N SER A 451 30.41 41.94 -17.55
CA SER A 451 30.27 41.95 -16.09
C SER A 451 28.83 42.25 -15.67
N SER A 452 28.24 41.35 -14.87
CA SER A 452 26.99 41.57 -14.13
C SER A 452 27.26 41.70 -12.62
N PRO A 453 26.45 42.49 -11.88
CA PRO A 453 26.74 42.92 -10.50
C PRO A 453 26.50 41.82 -9.44
N PRO A 454 27.08 41.95 -8.24
CA PRO A 454 27.03 40.90 -7.21
C PRO A 454 25.64 40.78 -6.53
N PRO A 455 25.28 39.57 -6.04
CA PRO A 455 24.01 39.34 -5.36
C PRO A 455 23.99 39.91 -3.93
N PRO A 456 22.82 40.28 -3.38
CA PRO A 456 22.70 40.85 -2.06
C PRO A 456 22.87 39.79 -0.95
N SER A 457 23.63 40.18 0.07
CA SER A 457 23.86 39.45 1.31
C SER A 457 22.58 39.33 2.16
N ARG A 458 22.20 38.10 2.53
CA ARG A 458 21.21 37.85 3.60
C ARG A 458 21.90 37.83 4.95
N THR A 459 21.65 38.88 5.73
CA THR A 459 21.99 39.01 7.14
C THR A 459 21.16 38.05 7.98
N TYR A 460 21.82 37.29 8.86
CA TYR A 460 21.20 36.46 9.89
C TYR A 460 21.06 37.24 11.22
N LEU A 461 20.07 36.81 12.03
CA LEU A 461 19.85 36.99 13.49
C LEU A 461 18.89 38.11 13.95
N PRO A 462 18.27 38.03 15.17
CA PRO A 462 18.30 36.96 16.19
C PRO A 462 16.92 36.52 16.77
N ALA A 463 17.02 35.57 17.71
CA ALA A 463 16.01 34.97 18.58
C ALA A 463 14.91 35.90 19.12
N ASN A 464 13.70 35.36 19.29
CA ASN A 464 12.74 35.89 20.26
C ASN A 464 12.13 34.77 21.12
N SER A 465 12.29 34.99 22.42
CA SER A 465 11.71 34.30 23.56
C SER A 465 10.23 34.63 23.73
N GLY A 466 9.41 33.66 24.11
CA GLY A 466 8.03 33.91 24.51
C GLY A 466 7.28 32.67 25.00
N ASN A 467 7.38 32.41 26.31
CA ASN A 467 6.40 31.79 27.20
C ASN A 467 5.50 30.65 26.66
N VAL A 468 5.86 29.40 26.99
CA VAL A 468 4.88 28.31 27.12
C VAL A 468 4.62 28.06 28.61
N VAL A 469 3.35 28.23 28.96
CA VAL A 469 2.77 27.96 30.27
C VAL A 469 2.86 26.47 30.58
N SER A 470 3.30 26.18 31.79
CA SER A 470 3.44 24.86 32.36
C SER A 470 2.07 24.27 32.70
N SER A 471 1.75 23.09 32.17
CA SER A 471 0.82 22.16 32.82
C SER A 471 1.42 20.75 32.75
N ILE A 472 2.33 20.49 33.69
CA ILE A 472 2.79 19.15 34.01
C ILE A 472 1.59 18.41 34.61
N SER A 473 1.05 17.43 33.89
CA SER A 473 0.27 16.35 34.50
C SER A 473 1.20 15.17 34.68
N VAL A 474 1.54 14.91 35.95
CA VAL A 474 2.22 13.68 36.36
C VAL A 474 1.20 12.55 36.24
N SER A 475 1.49 11.54 35.42
CA SER A 475 0.77 10.27 35.43
C SER A 475 1.81 9.17 35.25
N THR A 476 1.88 8.29 36.25
CA THR A 476 2.89 7.25 36.45
C THR A 476 3.04 6.30 35.25
N ASN A 477 4.25 6.24 34.68
CA ASN A 477 4.67 5.21 33.73
C ASN A 477 4.80 3.86 34.45
N THR A 478 3.95 2.89 34.11
CA THR A 478 4.17 1.47 34.46
C THR A 478 5.04 0.83 33.39
N VAL A 479 6.26 0.48 33.79
CA VAL A 479 7.27 -0.19 32.97
C VAL A 479 6.94 -1.68 32.85
N GLY A 480 6.72 -2.17 31.63
CA GLY A 480 6.59 -3.61 31.36
C GLY A 480 7.92 -4.36 31.60
N PRO A 481 7.93 -5.71 31.62
CA PRO A 481 9.08 -6.51 32.06
C PRO A 481 10.36 -6.38 31.22
N ALA A 482 10.36 -5.57 30.15
CA ALA A 482 11.47 -5.38 29.23
C ALA A 482 11.93 -3.91 29.07
N GLY A 483 11.41 -2.94 29.84
CA GLY A 483 11.87 -1.55 29.76
C GLY A 483 11.48 -0.79 28.48
N VAL A 484 10.53 -1.31 27.70
CA VAL A 484 9.97 -0.67 26.51
C VAL A 484 8.69 0.07 26.90
N GLU A 485 8.56 1.35 26.53
CA GLU A 485 7.27 2.06 26.62
C GLU A 485 6.30 1.41 25.62
N VAL A 486 5.27 0.74 26.14
CA VAL A 486 4.29 0.04 25.31
C VAL A 486 3.03 0.89 25.20
N PRO A 487 2.49 1.13 23.99
CA PRO A 487 1.24 1.86 23.80
C PRO A 487 0.11 1.32 24.68
N LYS A 488 -0.70 2.20 25.28
CA LYS A 488 -1.70 1.81 26.31
C LYS A 488 -2.72 0.78 25.84
N ALA A 489 -3.10 0.80 24.55
CA ALA A 489 -4.00 -0.20 23.95
C ALA A 489 -3.48 -1.65 24.08
N TYR A 490 -2.15 -1.83 24.23
CA TYR A 490 -1.52 -3.12 24.54
C TYR A 490 -1.91 -3.64 25.93
N ILE A 491 -2.02 -2.74 26.92
CA ILE A 491 -2.19 -3.06 28.33
C ILE A 491 -3.60 -3.59 28.62
N PHE A 492 -4.63 -3.07 27.91
CA PHE A 492 -6.02 -3.52 28.05
C PHE A 492 -6.18 -5.03 27.79
N ASN A 493 -5.52 -5.52 26.73
CA ASN A 493 -5.58 -6.95 26.38
C ASN A 493 -4.84 -7.85 27.39
N GLN A 494 -3.82 -7.33 28.09
CA GLN A 494 -3.09 -8.09 29.11
C GLN A 494 -3.75 -8.08 30.49
N HIS A 495 -4.36 -6.97 30.91
CA HIS A 495 -4.76 -6.77 32.31
C HIS A 495 -6.19 -7.21 32.63
N ASN A 496 -7.08 -7.31 31.63
CA ASN A 496 -8.50 -7.55 31.90
C ASN A 496 -8.98 -8.99 31.75
N GLY A 497 -8.10 -9.97 31.47
CA GLY A 497 -8.44 -11.39 31.50
C GLY A 497 -9.81 -11.67 30.86
N ILE A 498 -10.04 -11.11 29.66
CA ILE A 498 -11.34 -11.15 28.98
C ILE A 498 -11.57 -12.61 28.57
N ASN A 499 -12.09 -13.40 29.51
CA ASN A 499 -12.62 -14.73 29.25
C ASN A 499 -13.87 -14.52 28.40
N TYR A 500 -13.69 -14.51 27.10
CA TYR A 500 -14.79 -14.80 26.18
C TYR A 500 -15.12 -16.29 26.36
N GLU A 501 -16.08 -16.57 27.23
CA GLU A 501 -16.74 -17.88 27.23
C GLU A 501 -17.30 -18.10 25.82
N THR A 502 -16.78 -19.14 25.18
CA THR A 502 -17.31 -19.76 23.98
C THR A 502 -18.75 -20.20 24.24
N SER A 503 -19.71 -19.37 23.86
CA SER A 503 -21.12 -19.77 23.82
C SER A 503 -21.36 -20.69 22.61
N GLY A 504 -21.16 -22.00 22.77
CA GLY A 504 -21.58 -23.04 21.80
C GLY A 504 -20.75 -24.33 21.89
N PRO A 505 -21.35 -25.54 21.93
CA PRO A 505 -20.79 -26.65 22.70
C PRO A 505 -19.91 -27.57 21.85
N HIS A 506 -18.61 -27.59 22.09
CA HIS A 506 -17.78 -28.75 21.75
C HIS A 506 -16.83 -29.08 22.90
N LEU A 507 -17.19 -30.17 23.58
CA LEU A 507 -16.45 -30.89 24.62
C LEU A 507 -15.06 -31.28 24.11
N PHE A 508 -14.00 -31.11 24.92
CA PHE A 508 -12.98 -32.12 25.29
C PHE A 508 -11.94 -31.50 26.27
N PRO A 509 -11.21 -32.31 27.07
CA PRO A 509 -10.84 -31.99 28.45
C PRO A 509 -9.46 -31.33 28.63
N THR A 510 -9.36 -30.62 29.76
CA THR A 510 -8.17 -29.92 30.28
C THR A 510 -7.08 -30.88 30.77
N LEU A 511 -5.82 -30.59 30.41
CA LEU A 511 -4.63 -31.14 31.05
C LEU A 511 -3.90 -30.02 31.81
N GLN A 512 -3.65 -30.26 33.10
CA GLN A 512 -2.95 -29.37 34.03
C GLN A 512 -1.42 -29.31 33.78
N PRO A 513 -0.74 -28.22 34.20
CA PRO A 513 0.68 -28.00 33.96
C PRO A 513 1.58 -28.54 35.09
N ALA A 514 2.79 -28.98 34.74
CA ALA A 514 3.87 -29.31 35.69
C ALA A 514 4.86 -28.14 35.82
N GLN A 515 5.32 -27.92 37.06
CA GLN A 515 6.15 -26.80 37.50
C GLN A 515 7.66 -27.06 37.43
N SER A 516 8.39 -25.94 37.34
CA SER A 516 9.63 -25.57 38.07
C SER A 516 11.02 -25.88 37.52
N GLY A 517 11.89 -24.86 37.57
CA GLY A 517 13.36 -24.98 37.57
C GLY A 517 14.10 -23.67 37.31
N LYS A 518 14.54 -22.97 38.38
CA LYS A 518 15.30 -21.69 38.41
C LYS A 518 16.82 -21.87 38.20
N GLN A 519 17.48 -20.83 37.68
CA GLN A 519 18.74 -20.14 38.12
C GLN A 519 19.40 -19.48 36.89
N ASP A 520 19.45 -18.16 36.71
CA ASP A 520 20.13 -17.05 37.43
C ASP A 520 21.65 -16.96 37.16
N GLY A 521 22.11 -15.78 36.69
CA GLY A 521 23.54 -15.43 36.62
C GLY A 521 24.04 -14.60 35.42
N GLY A 522 24.00 -13.26 35.54
CA GLY A 522 25.21 -12.45 35.25
C GLY A 522 25.26 -11.59 33.98
N LEU A 523 24.89 -10.31 34.13
CA LEU A 523 25.24 -9.20 33.23
C LEU A 523 26.77 -9.08 33.00
N LYS A 524 27.16 -8.81 31.74
CA LYS A 524 28.29 -7.94 31.42
C LYS A 524 27.94 -7.01 30.25
N THR A 525 28.19 -5.73 30.48
CA THR A 525 27.86 -4.58 29.64
C THR A 525 29.09 -4.03 28.91
N TYR A 526 28.84 -3.51 27.71
CA TYR A 526 29.52 -2.43 26.96
C TYR A 526 31.02 -2.50 26.61
N VAL A 527 31.32 -2.44 25.30
CA VAL A 527 32.22 -1.43 24.70
C VAL A 527 31.75 -1.07 23.27
N ASN A 528 31.58 0.24 23.03
CA ASN A 528 31.40 0.89 21.73
C ASN A 528 32.67 0.81 20.86
N ALA A 529 32.54 0.61 19.55
CA ALA A 529 33.48 1.17 18.58
C ALA A 529 32.83 1.34 17.19
N ARG A 530 32.53 2.59 16.86
CA ARG A 530 32.42 3.09 15.48
C ARG A 530 33.78 2.96 14.80
N GLN A 531 33.82 2.45 13.57
CA GLN A 531 34.72 2.90 12.50
C GLN A 531 34.39 2.17 11.19
N SER A 532 33.60 2.81 10.33
CA SER A 532 33.56 2.52 8.90
C SER A 532 34.55 3.46 8.22
N GLY A 533 35.69 2.91 7.80
CA GLY A 533 36.63 3.58 6.91
C GLY A 533 36.49 3.06 5.48
N TRP A 534 37.08 3.82 4.56
CA TRP A 534 37.39 3.51 3.15
C TRP A 534 36.24 3.81 2.15
N TRP A 535 36.39 4.66 1.12
CA TRP A 535 37.59 5.12 0.40
C TRP A 535 37.49 6.58 -0.09
N HIS A 536 38.53 7.38 0.17
CA HIS A 536 38.89 8.55 -0.63
C HIS A 536 40.10 8.17 -1.50
N HIS A 537 39.99 8.27 -2.83
CA HIS A 537 41.14 8.28 -3.72
C HIS A 537 41.47 9.72 -4.10
N GLN A 538 42.70 10.14 -3.74
CA GLN A 538 43.36 11.34 -4.23
C GLN A 538 43.90 11.12 -5.65
N HIS A 539 43.80 12.15 -6.48
CA HIS A 539 44.69 12.41 -7.61
C HIS A 539 45.23 13.84 -7.47
N GLN A 540 46.55 13.99 -7.36
CA GLN A 540 47.39 14.91 -8.15
C GLN A 540 48.84 14.89 -7.63
N GLY A 541 49.78 14.73 -8.57
CA GLY A 541 51.22 14.63 -8.36
C GLY A 541 51.85 13.81 -9.47
#